data_AF-A0A840FB31-F1
#
_entry.id   AF-A0A840FB31-F1
#
_cell.length_a   1.000
_cell.length_b   1.000
_cell.length_c   1.000
_cell.angle_alpha   90.00
_cell.angle_beta   90.00
_cell.angle_gamma   90.00
#
_symmetry.space_group_name_H-M   'P 1'
#
loop_
_entity.id
_entity.type
_entity.pdbx_description
1 polymer ?
#
loop_
_entity_poly.entity_id
_entity_poly.type
_entity_poly.pdbx_seq_one_letter_code
_entity_poly.pdbx_strand_id
1 'polypeptide(L)'
;MIAIAAGWRFTLGLRSDGTVLAAGRTAEGQCAVESWRGVVAVSCGDWHSVGVRADGTVVGTGNDSRGQCAVDGWRGVVDASAGHLQTMGLRRDGSVLSTVRDSPTAVWSDVLAVAAGSGHTVALRSDGTVVATADLGGVGRDVATWTDIEAVAAGSEFTLGLRSDGTVVGAGVLPG
;
A
#
# COMPACT_ATOMS: atom_id res chain seq x y z
N MET A 1 20.23 5.97 1.39
CA MET A 1 18.83 5.52 1.49
C MET A 1 18.19 5.84 0.16
N ILE A 2 17.47 4.90 -0.45
CA ILE A 2 16.79 5.12 -1.73
C ILE A 2 15.27 5.20 -1.60
N ALA A 3 14.70 4.66 -0.51
CA ALA A 3 13.29 4.83 -0.16
C ALA A 3 13.09 4.79 1.35
N ILE A 4 12.01 5.40 1.83
CA ILE A 4 11.59 5.41 3.23
C ILE A 4 10.08 5.12 3.26
N ALA A 5 9.64 4.33 4.23
CA ALA A 5 8.22 4.14 4.53
C ALA A 5 7.95 4.41 6.01
N ALA A 6 6.89 5.14 6.30
CA ALA A 6 6.48 5.48 7.67
C ALA A 6 5.18 4.75 8.01
N GLY A 7 5.17 4.04 9.15
CA GLY A 7 3.99 3.37 9.70
C GLY A 7 3.60 3.95 11.05
N TRP A 8 2.69 3.27 11.75
CA TRP A 8 2.27 3.71 13.07
C TRP A 8 3.39 3.52 14.11
N ARG A 9 4.14 4.61 14.34
CA ARG A 9 5.24 4.72 15.32
C ARG A 9 6.51 3.93 14.96
N PHE A 10 6.71 3.61 13.68
CA PHE A 10 7.97 3.06 13.18
C PHE A 10 8.24 3.50 11.74
N THR A 11 9.45 3.28 11.27
CA THR A 11 9.90 3.68 9.93
C THR A 11 10.83 2.61 9.37
N LEU A 12 10.69 2.33 8.07
CA LEU A 12 11.64 1.54 7.31
C LEU A 12 12.48 2.43 6.42
N GLY A 13 13.74 2.04 6.23
CA GLY A 13 14.65 2.65 5.28
C GLY A 13 15.26 1.61 4.36
N LEU A 14 15.04 1.76 3.06
CA LEU A 14 15.63 0.91 2.01
C LEU A 14 16.98 1.47 1.55
N ARG A 15 18.03 0.64 1.61
CA ARG A 15 19.36 0.95 1.09
C ARG A 15 19.52 0.54 -0.37
N SER A 16 20.48 1.14 -1.07
CA SER A 16 20.76 0.85 -2.47
C SER A 16 21.33 -0.55 -2.72
N ASP A 17 21.80 -1.25 -1.69
CA ASP A 17 22.26 -2.64 -1.74
C ASP A 17 21.11 -3.65 -1.58
N GLY A 18 19.86 -3.18 -1.48
CA GLY A 18 18.68 -4.02 -1.30
C GLY A 18 18.48 -4.55 0.13
N THR A 19 19.21 -4.02 1.11
CA THR A 19 18.96 -4.26 2.55
C THR A 19 18.06 -3.20 3.16
N VAL A 20 17.39 -3.53 4.27
CA VAL A 20 16.43 -2.65 4.94
C VAL A 20 16.84 -2.41 6.40
N LEU A 21 16.65 -1.18 6.86
CA LEU A 21 16.74 -0.80 8.26
C LEU A 21 15.34 -0.47 8.80
N ALA A 22 15.14 -0.66 10.10
CA ALA A 22 13.93 -0.26 10.79
C ALA A 22 14.27 0.54 12.05
N ALA A 23 13.41 1.48 12.41
CA ALA A 23 13.52 2.27 13.65
C ALA A 23 12.13 2.56 14.23
N GLY A 24 12.03 2.64 15.55
CA GLY A 24 10.79 2.94 16.27
C GLY A 24 10.26 1.73 17.03
N ARG A 25 8.93 1.56 17.03
CA ARG A 25 8.24 0.52 17.79
C ARG A 25 8.50 -0.89 17.23
N THR A 26 8.78 -1.83 18.13
CA THR A 26 9.21 -3.21 17.79
C THR A 26 8.31 -4.29 18.41
N ALA A 27 7.24 -3.91 19.12
CA ALA A 27 6.49 -4.80 20.00
C ALA A 27 5.81 -5.99 19.30
N GLU A 28 5.50 -5.86 18.01
CA GLU A 28 4.89 -6.91 17.19
C GLU A 28 5.88 -7.53 16.21
N GLY A 29 7.16 -7.16 16.27
CA GLY A 29 8.17 -7.62 15.32
C GLY A 29 8.15 -6.90 13.97
N GLN A 30 7.42 -5.79 13.82
CA GLN A 30 7.35 -5.01 12.57
C GLN A 30 8.70 -4.46 12.13
N CYS A 31 9.70 -4.41 13.02
CA CYS A 31 11.07 -4.01 12.70
C CYS A 31 12.00 -5.18 12.36
N ALA A 32 11.55 -6.43 12.36
CA ALA A 32 12.39 -7.62 12.15
C ALA A 32 12.72 -7.82 10.65
N VAL A 33 13.52 -6.92 10.10
CA VAL A 33 13.88 -6.82 8.67
C VAL A 33 15.33 -7.22 8.37
N GLU A 34 16.08 -7.67 9.37
CA GLU A 34 17.53 -7.91 9.29
C GLU A 34 17.90 -8.99 8.28
N SER A 35 16.98 -9.92 7.98
CA SER A 35 17.15 -10.99 7.00
C SER A 35 16.74 -10.60 5.58
N TRP A 36 16.13 -9.43 5.38
CA TRP A 36 15.60 -9.02 4.08
C TRP A 36 16.73 -8.63 3.12
N ARG A 37 16.67 -9.17 1.89
CA ARG A 37 17.68 -8.95 0.84
C ARG A 37 17.00 -8.77 -0.50
N GLY A 38 17.67 -8.05 -1.41
CA GLY A 38 17.18 -7.80 -2.76
C GLY A 38 15.87 -7.00 -2.79
N VAL A 39 15.59 -6.22 -1.74
CA VAL A 39 14.38 -5.39 -1.64
C VAL A 39 14.51 -4.18 -2.56
N VAL A 40 13.42 -3.83 -3.25
CA VAL A 40 13.34 -2.70 -4.18
C VAL A 40 12.24 -1.70 -3.81
N ALA A 41 11.26 -2.11 -3.01
CA ALA A 41 10.24 -1.24 -2.43
C ALA A 41 9.89 -1.68 -1.01
N VAL A 42 9.51 -0.73 -0.16
CA VAL A 42 9.11 -0.97 1.23
C VAL A 42 7.83 -0.22 1.53
N SER A 43 6.95 -0.83 2.33
CA SER A 43 5.73 -0.20 2.85
C SER A 43 5.55 -0.56 4.32
N CYS A 44 5.00 0.38 5.08
CA CYS A 44 4.66 0.20 6.48
C CYS A 44 3.15 0.31 6.65
N GLY A 45 2.54 -0.66 7.33
CA GLY A 45 1.20 -0.52 7.87
C GLY A 45 1.24 0.02 9.29
N ASP A 46 0.17 -0.20 10.05
CA ASP A 46 0.14 0.21 11.45
C ASP A 46 1.00 -0.70 12.33
N TRP A 47 0.98 -2.01 12.05
CA TRP A 47 1.58 -3.01 12.92
C TRP A 47 2.45 -4.03 12.18
N HIS A 48 2.69 -3.81 10.89
CA HIS A 48 3.47 -4.70 10.06
C HIS A 48 4.22 -3.94 8.96
N SER A 49 5.21 -4.63 8.42
CA SER A 49 6.14 -4.17 7.39
C SER A 49 6.04 -5.09 6.20
N VAL A 50 6.13 -4.52 5.00
CA VAL A 50 6.13 -5.26 3.73
C VAL A 50 7.31 -4.79 2.87
N GLY A 51 7.98 -5.74 2.21
CA GLY A 51 9.05 -5.46 1.27
C GLY A 51 8.84 -6.23 -0.04
N VAL A 52 8.93 -5.54 -1.17
CA VAL A 52 8.93 -6.15 -2.51
C VAL A 52 10.37 -6.41 -2.93
N ARG A 53 10.66 -7.62 -3.38
CA ARG A 53 11.99 -8.01 -3.87
C ARG A 53 12.10 -7.84 -5.38
N ALA A 54 13.32 -7.67 -5.86
CA ALA A 54 13.63 -7.49 -7.29
C ALA A 54 13.15 -8.66 -8.18
N ASP A 55 13.03 -9.85 -7.61
CA ASP A 55 12.50 -11.05 -8.28
C ASP A 55 10.96 -11.09 -8.34
N GLY A 56 10.28 -10.07 -7.82
CA GLY A 56 8.83 -9.95 -7.77
C GLY A 56 8.15 -10.78 -6.67
N THR A 57 8.92 -11.33 -5.72
CA THR A 57 8.39 -11.91 -4.49
C THR A 57 8.25 -10.86 -3.38
N VAL A 58 7.51 -11.19 -2.32
CA VAL A 58 7.21 -10.26 -1.22
C VAL A 58 7.56 -10.90 0.12
N VAL A 59 8.04 -10.07 1.05
CA VAL A 59 8.23 -10.43 2.45
C VAL A 59 7.38 -9.56 3.35
N GLY A 60 6.87 -10.13 4.44
CA GLY A 60 6.14 -9.44 5.48
C GLY A 60 6.68 -9.78 6.86
N THR A 61 6.62 -8.84 7.81
CA THR A 61 6.92 -9.09 9.22
C THR A 61 6.11 -8.15 10.12
N GLY A 62 5.82 -8.57 11.34
CA GLY A 62 5.02 -7.80 12.31
C GLY A 62 3.81 -8.57 12.81
N ASN A 63 2.78 -7.83 13.20
CA ASN A 63 1.52 -8.44 13.59
C ASN A 63 0.93 -9.19 12.40
N ASP A 64 0.52 -10.45 12.64
CA ASP A 64 -0.14 -11.27 11.63
C ASP A 64 -1.46 -11.89 12.14
N SER A 65 -2.06 -11.29 13.17
CA SER A 65 -3.28 -11.83 13.79
C SER A 65 -4.49 -11.87 12.84
N ARG A 66 -4.43 -11.16 11.71
CA ARG A 66 -5.46 -11.12 10.66
C ARG A 66 -4.94 -11.62 9.31
N GLY A 67 -3.71 -12.16 9.25
CA GLY A 67 -3.09 -12.57 7.99
C GLY A 67 -2.52 -11.41 7.17
N GLN A 68 -2.33 -10.22 7.74
CA GLN A 68 -1.80 -9.06 7.01
C GLN A 68 -0.36 -9.23 6.51
N CYS A 69 0.39 -10.20 7.05
CA CYS A 69 1.70 -10.62 6.57
C CYS A 69 1.65 -11.89 5.70
N ALA A 70 0.47 -12.43 5.39
CA ALA A 70 0.28 -13.63 4.58
C ALA A 70 0.52 -13.38 3.07
N VAL A 71 1.74 -12.93 2.75
CA VAL A 71 2.22 -12.61 1.40
C VAL A 71 3.04 -13.75 0.79
N ASP A 72 3.19 -14.85 1.53
CA ASP A 72 3.88 -16.05 1.07
C ASP A 72 3.22 -16.57 -0.21
N GLY A 73 4.05 -16.83 -1.23
CA GLY A 73 3.58 -17.28 -2.54
C GLY A 73 3.20 -16.16 -3.52
N TRP A 74 3.20 -14.88 -3.11
CA TRP A 74 2.99 -13.78 -4.05
C TRP A 74 4.16 -13.71 -5.06
N ARG A 75 3.83 -13.48 -6.32
CA ARG A 75 4.77 -13.43 -7.46
C ARG A 75 4.37 -12.32 -8.43
N GLY A 76 5.36 -11.82 -9.16
CA GLY A 76 5.18 -10.78 -10.18
C GLY A 76 4.76 -9.42 -9.60
N VAL A 77 4.97 -9.21 -8.29
CA VAL A 77 4.63 -7.98 -7.60
C VAL A 77 5.69 -6.92 -7.91
N VAL A 78 5.25 -5.72 -8.25
CA VAL A 78 6.12 -4.57 -8.56
C VAL A 78 6.02 -3.48 -7.51
N ASP A 79 4.91 -3.41 -6.78
CA ASP A 79 4.71 -2.49 -5.67
C ASP A 79 3.77 -3.10 -4.63
N ALA A 80 3.83 -2.60 -3.40
CA ALA A 80 2.95 -3.05 -2.32
C ALA A 80 2.55 -1.89 -1.40
N SER A 81 1.32 -1.93 -0.90
CA SER A 81 0.82 -0.97 0.08
C SER A 81 0.27 -1.71 1.30
N ALA A 82 0.76 -1.32 2.47
CA ALA A 82 0.36 -1.85 3.76
C ALA A 82 -0.52 -0.82 4.48
N GLY A 83 -1.75 -1.23 4.84
CA GLY A 83 -2.70 -0.42 5.62
C GLY A 83 -2.73 -0.87 7.09
N HIS A 84 -3.85 -0.63 7.78
CA HIS A 84 -3.99 -0.97 9.20
C HIS A 84 -3.93 -2.48 9.47
N LEU A 85 -4.75 -3.28 8.77
CA LEU A 85 -4.86 -4.74 8.95
C LEU A 85 -4.82 -5.49 7.60
N GLN A 86 -4.27 -4.87 6.57
CA GLN A 86 -4.28 -5.41 5.21
C GLN A 86 -3.00 -5.06 4.46
N THR A 87 -2.64 -5.93 3.51
CA THR A 87 -1.59 -5.67 2.52
C THR A 87 -2.16 -5.89 1.13
N MET A 88 -1.80 -4.98 0.23
CA MET A 88 -2.10 -5.06 -1.20
C MET A 88 -0.80 -5.18 -1.99
N GLY A 89 -0.79 -6.01 -3.02
CA GLY A 89 0.34 -6.16 -3.94
C GLY A 89 -0.09 -5.84 -5.36
N LEU A 90 0.53 -4.85 -5.99
CA LEU A 90 0.32 -4.53 -7.40
C LEU A 90 1.22 -5.43 -8.25
N ARG A 91 0.62 -6.15 -9.19
CA ARG A 91 1.36 -6.95 -10.18
C ARG A 91 1.69 -6.15 -11.43
N ARG A 92 2.73 -6.58 -12.14
CA ARG A 92 3.16 -5.96 -13.42
C ARG A 92 2.07 -5.98 -14.51
N ASP A 93 1.14 -6.92 -14.45
CA ASP A 93 0.01 -7.02 -15.38
C ASP A 93 -1.17 -6.10 -15.02
N GLY A 94 -1.03 -5.27 -13.98
CA GLY A 94 -2.07 -4.34 -13.52
C GLY A 94 -3.14 -4.99 -12.64
N SER A 95 -2.98 -6.26 -12.25
CA SER A 95 -3.86 -6.92 -11.27
C SER A 95 -3.41 -6.66 -9.83
N VAL A 96 -4.33 -6.80 -8.87
CA VAL A 96 -4.05 -6.58 -7.44
C VAL A 96 -4.22 -7.86 -6.63
N LEU A 97 -3.24 -8.15 -5.78
CA LEU A 97 -3.29 -9.17 -4.73
C LEU A 97 -3.69 -8.54 -3.40
N SER A 98 -4.37 -9.31 -2.57
CA SER A 98 -4.82 -8.88 -1.25
C SER A 98 -4.61 -9.97 -0.23
N THR A 99 -4.20 -9.59 0.99
CA THR A 99 -4.24 -10.50 2.15
C THR A 99 -5.66 -10.66 2.70
N VAL A 100 -6.60 -9.80 2.28
CA VAL A 100 -7.99 -9.90 2.69
C VAL A 100 -8.69 -10.96 1.85
N ARG A 101 -9.26 -11.97 2.51
CA ARG A 101 -10.03 -13.03 1.85
C ARG A 101 -11.25 -12.44 1.14
N ASP A 102 -11.52 -12.91 -0.08
CA ASP A 102 -12.65 -12.46 -0.91
C ASP A 102 -12.67 -10.94 -1.15
N SER A 103 -11.49 -10.31 -1.18
CA SER A 103 -11.35 -8.87 -1.36
C SER A 103 -11.96 -8.41 -2.69
N PRO A 104 -12.76 -7.31 -2.71
CA PRO A 104 -13.24 -6.70 -3.95
C PRO A 104 -12.12 -6.25 -4.89
N THR A 105 -10.89 -6.10 -4.40
CA THR A 105 -9.72 -5.77 -5.23
C THR A 105 -9.37 -6.87 -6.24
N ALA A 106 -9.82 -8.10 -6.03
CA ALA A 106 -9.51 -9.23 -6.90
C ALA A 106 -10.05 -9.08 -8.33
N VAL A 107 -11.06 -8.22 -8.53
CA VAL A 107 -11.62 -7.92 -9.86
C VAL A 107 -11.01 -6.68 -10.51
N TRP A 108 -10.04 -6.02 -9.86
CA TRP A 108 -9.39 -4.84 -10.42
C TRP A 108 -8.35 -5.24 -11.47
N SER A 109 -8.34 -4.49 -12.57
CA SER A 109 -7.39 -4.58 -13.68
C SER A 109 -6.89 -3.19 -14.05
N ASP A 110 -5.85 -3.16 -14.89
CA ASP A 110 -5.29 -1.93 -15.46
C ASP A 110 -4.86 -0.91 -14.38
N VAL A 111 -4.49 -1.43 -13.20
CA VAL A 111 -4.05 -0.63 -12.06
C VAL A 111 -2.60 -0.21 -12.25
N LEU A 112 -2.32 1.07 -12.01
CA LEU A 112 -0.98 1.66 -12.03
C LEU A 112 -0.41 1.90 -10.63
N ALA A 113 -1.27 2.16 -9.63
CA ALA A 113 -0.85 2.39 -8.25
C ALA A 113 -1.95 1.96 -7.28
N VAL A 114 -1.55 1.54 -6.08
CA VAL A 114 -2.46 1.19 -4.97
C VAL A 114 -2.08 1.94 -3.71
N ALA A 115 -3.06 2.39 -2.93
CA ALA A 115 -2.83 2.94 -1.61
C ALA A 115 -3.84 2.37 -0.62
N ALA A 116 -3.34 1.79 0.48
CA ALA A 116 -4.13 1.19 1.54
C ALA A 116 -4.24 2.13 2.74
N GLY A 117 -5.47 2.53 3.08
CA GLY A 117 -5.81 3.23 4.32
C GLY A 117 -6.19 2.26 5.44
N SER A 118 -6.77 2.80 6.52
CA SER A 118 -7.14 2.00 7.69
C SER A 118 -8.31 1.06 7.45
N GLY A 119 -9.25 1.45 6.58
CA GLY A 119 -10.41 0.62 6.25
C GLY A 119 -10.80 0.61 4.77
N HIS A 120 -10.05 1.32 3.92
CA HIS A 120 -10.25 1.31 2.47
C HIS A 120 -8.93 1.08 1.74
N THR A 121 -9.03 0.61 0.50
CA THR A 121 -7.94 0.63 -0.47
C THR A 121 -8.42 1.43 -1.67
N VAL A 122 -7.55 2.24 -2.25
CA VAL A 122 -7.78 2.91 -3.54
C VAL A 122 -6.78 2.41 -4.59
N ALA A 123 -7.19 2.44 -5.85
CA ALA A 123 -6.35 2.16 -6.99
C ALA A 123 -6.50 3.22 -8.06
N LEU A 124 -5.37 3.70 -8.58
CA LEU A 124 -5.29 4.49 -9.81
C LEU A 124 -5.28 3.54 -11.01
N ARG A 125 -6.16 3.76 -11.98
CA ARG A 125 -6.19 3.02 -13.24
C ARG A 125 -5.42 3.76 -14.34
N SER A 126 -5.05 3.03 -15.39
CA SER A 126 -4.30 3.56 -16.53
C SER A 126 -5.04 4.61 -17.36
N ASP A 127 -6.37 4.71 -17.20
CA ASP A 127 -7.20 5.73 -17.82
C ASP A 127 -7.30 7.03 -17.01
N GLY A 128 -6.55 7.14 -15.90
CA GLY A 128 -6.56 8.30 -15.02
C GLY A 128 -7.73 8.36 -14.04
N THR A 129 -8.55 7.30 -13.95
CA THR A 129 -9.65 7.18 -12.98
C THR A 129 -9.22 6.47 -11.69
N VAL A 130 -10.00 6.62 -10.63
CA VAL A 130 -9.72 6.01 -9.32
C VAL A 130 -10.89 5.16 -8.85
N VAL A 131 -10.59 4.01 -8.25
CA VAL A 131 -11.58 3.14 -7.58
C VAL A 131 -11.21 2.86 -6.14
N ALA A 132 -12.20 2.51 -5.31
CA ALA A 132 -12.01 2.17 -3.91
C ALA A 132 -12.82 0.94 -3.48
N THR A 133 -12.36 0.22 -2.46
CA THR A 133 -13.05 -0.97 -1.92
C THR A 133 -14.22 -0.67 -1.00
N ALA A 134 -14.21 0.48 -0.31
CA ALA A 134 -15.18 0.80 0.74
C ALA A 134 -15.62 2.27 0.68
N ASP A 135 -16.89 2.51 1.04
CA ASP A 135 -17.47 3.85 1.20
C ASP A 135 -17.35 4.31 2.66
N LEU A 136 -16.12 4.35 3.19
CA LEU A 136 -15.87 4.93 4.51
C LEU A 136 -15.95 6.45 4.38
N GLY A 137 -16.97 7.06 4.99
CA GLY A 137 -17.12 8.51 5.01
C GLY A 137 -17.31 9.15 3.64
N GLY A 138 -17.85 8.44 2.63
CA GLY A 138 -18.07 8.98 1.29
C GLY A 138 -16.93 8.73 0.29
N VAL A 139 -15.76 8.22 0.74
CA VAL A 139 -14.56 8.08 -0.10
C VAL A 139 -14.84 7.39 -1.42
N GLY A 140 -15.55 6.25 -1.39
CA GLY A 140 -15.83 5.47 -2.60
C GLY A 140 -16.69 6.23 -3.60
N ARG A 141 -17.66 7.02 -3.14
CA ARG A 141 -18.50 7.85 -4.02
C ARG A 141 -17.72 9.03 -4.58
N ASP A 142 -16.90 9.67 -3.76
CA ASP A 142 -16.17 10.87 -4.13
C ASP A 142 -15.11 10.56 -5.19
N VAL A 143 -14.28 9.53 -4.95
CA VAL A 143 -13.20 9.15 -5.88
C VAL A 143 -13.72 8.62 -7.22
N ALA A 144 -14.96 8.09 -7.25
CA ALA A 144 -15.58 7.63 -8.49
C ALA A 144 -15.84 8.77 -9.49
N THR A 145 -15.77 10.03 -9.06
CA THR A 145 -15.89 11.21 -9.93
C THR A 145 -14.53 11.76 -10.40
N TRP A 146 -13.42 11.20 -9.92
CA TRP A 146 -12.09 11.71 -10.23
C TRP A 146 -11.61 11.22 -11.59
N THR A 147 -11.07 12.16 -12.36
CA THR A 147 -10.40 11.94 -13.64
C THR A 147 -9.05 12.64 -13.65
N ASP A 148 -8.23 12.30 -14.63
CA ASP A 148 -6.92 12.92 -14.86
C ASP A 148 -5.99 12.82 -13.64
N ILE A 149 -6.11 11.73 -12.87
CA ILE A 149 -5.30 11.46 -11.70
C ILE A 149 -3.98 10.79 -12.12
N GLU A 150 -2.87 11.27 -11.56
CA GLU A 150 -1.53 10.75 -11.79
C GLU A 150 -0.95 10.02 -10.57
N ALA A 151 -1.43 10.33 -9.36
CA ALA A 151 -1.02 9.64 -8.14
C ALA A 151 -2.14 9.62 -7.09
N VAL A 152 -2.13 8.59 -6.26
CA VAL A 152 -3.08 8.42 -5.14
C VAL A 152 -2.33 8.17 -3.84
N ALA A 153 -2.88 8.67 -2.74
CA ALA A 153 -2.43 8.37 -1.38
C ALA A 153 -3.64 8.16 -0.46
N ALA A 154 -3.52 7.23 0.48
CA ALA A 154 -4.57 6.93 1.45
C ALA A 154 -4.06 7.18 2.86
N GLY A 155 -4.83 7.96 3.63
CA GLY A 155 -4.68 8.08 5.08
C GLY A 155 -5.63 7.13 5.81
N SER A 156 -5.87 7.37 7.11
CA SER A 156 -6.77 6.52 7.88
C SER A 156 -8.19 6.50 7.32
N GLU A 157 -8.75 7.70 7.09
CA GLU A 157 -10.16 7.90 6.69
C GLU A 157 -10.31 8.87 5.51
N PHE A 158 -9.20 9.17 4.81
CA PHE A 158 -9.19 10.07 3.67
C PHE A 158 -8.32 9.55 2.53
N THR A 159 -8.58 10.05 1.33
CA THR A 159 -7.79 9.79 0.12
C THR A 159 -7.41 11.12 -0.50
N LEU A 160 -6.19 11.21 -1.01
CA LEU A 160 -5.73 12.32 -1.83
C LEU A 160 -5.41 11.83 -3.24
N GLY A 161 -5.73 12.65 -4.24
CA GLY A 161 -5.38 12.43 -5.64
C GLY A 161 -4.63 13.63 -6.20
N LEU A 162 -3.50 13.40 -6.86
CA LEU A 162 -2.79 14.42 -7.64
C LEU A 162 -3.31 14.38 -9.07
N ARG A 163 -3.79 15.51 -9.58
CA ARG A 163 -4.21 15.67 -10.97
C ARG A 163 -3.05 16.02 -11.88
N SER A 164 -3.21 15.74 -13.17
CA SER A 164 -2.23 16.08 -14.22
C SER A 164 -1.99 17.58 -14.38
N ASP A 165 -2.92 18.43 -13.90
CA ASP A 165 -2.73 19.88 -13.83
C ASP A 165 -1.94 20.35 -12.60
N GLY A 166 -1.48 19.41 -11.76
CA GLY A 166 -0.74 19.66 -10.54
C GLY A 166 -1.60 19.98 -9.31
N THR A 167 -2.92 20.00 -9.43
CA THR A 167 -3.83 20.23 -8.30
C THR A 167 -4.07 18.96 -7.48
N VAL A 168 -4.42 19.12 -6.20
CA VAL A 168 -4.73 18.01 -5.30
C VAL A 168 -6.22 18.02 -4.96
N VAL A 169 -6.86 16.85 -5.07
CA VAL A 169 -8.22 16.60 -4.60
C VAL A 169 -8.22 15.68 -3.38
N GLY A 170 -9.23 15.82 -2.53
CA GLY A 170 -9.40 15.03 -1.32
C GLY A 170 -10.81 14.45 -1.23
N ALA A 171 -10.90 13.24 -0.67
CA ALA A 171 -12.14 12.53 -0.40
C ALA A 171 -12.11 11.94 1.02
N GLY A 172 -13.29 11.80 1.65
CA GLY A 172 -13.43 11.28 3.01
C GLY A 172 -13.40 12.36 4.10
N VAL A 173 -13.16 11.95 5.35
CA VAL A 173 -13.12 12.88 6.48
C VAL A 173 -11.77 13.60 6.48
N LEU A 174 -11.72 14.73 5.79
CA LEU A 174 -10.57 15.61 5.83
C LEU A 174 -10.49 16.27 7.23
N PRO A 175 -9.33 16.24 7.91
CA PRO A 175 -9.16 17.03 9.12
C PRO A 175 -9.34 18.51 8.77
N GLY A 176 -10.21 19.20 9.53
CA GLY A 176 -10.50 20.63 9.36
C GLY A 176 -9.36 21.55 9.77
#